data_AF-A0A2V5QFC9-F1
#
_entry.id   AF-A0A2V5QFC9-F1
#
_cell.length_a   1.000
_cell.length_b   1.000
_cell.length_c   1.000
_cell.angle_alpha   90.00
_cell.angle_beta   90.00
_cell.angle_gamma   90.00
#
_symmetry.space_group_name_H-M   'P 1'
#
loop_
_entity.id
_entity.type
_entity.pdbx_description
1 polymer ?
#
loop_
_entity_poly.entity_id
_entity_poly.type
_entity_poly.pdbx_seq_one_letter_code
_entity_poly.pdbx_strand_id
1 'polypeptide(L)'
;MSTTKPRIGITLGDCAGIGPEIVDLALKSGRVPDSAEYVVIGRQPNCHPGEPTIETARAAAAALEEAVTLARRGKLDAIVTGPVHKARMYDIGFKFPGQTEFFAQRCGIKNFAMCLTAEKITVALVTTHIPLRKVPDALKQSEIVRVGLLLTDFLRSRSKSAARIAVAGLNPH
;
A
#
# COMPACT_ATOMS: atom_id res chain seq x y z
N MET A 1 4.24 -6.58 24.98
CA MET A 1 3.45 -6.28 23.77
C MET A 1 2.32 -5.36 24.18
N SER A 2 2.04 -4.31 23.42
CA SER A 2 0.95 -3.38 23.77
C SER A 2 -0.35 -4.15 23.94
N THR A 3 -1.07 -3.90 25.04
CA THR A 3 -2.36 -4.51 25.36
C THR A 3 -3.53 -3.90 24.57
N THR A 4 -3.23 -2.89 23.74
CA THR A 4 -4.20 -2.18 22.90
C THR A 4 -4.34 -2.86 21.54
N LYS A 5 -5.59 -3.00 21.05
CA LYS A 5 -5.83 -3.46 19.68
C LYS A 5 -5.10 -2.54 18.68
N PRO A 6 -4.39 -3.08 17.67
CA PRO A 6 -3.81 -2.26 16.62
C PRO A 6 -4.89 -1.45 15.90
N ARG A 7 -4.57 -0.21 15.54
CA ARG A 7 -5.47 0.72 14.84
C ARG A 7 -5.08 0.79 13.37
N ILE A 8 -5.97 0.34 12.50
CA ILE A 8 -5.75 0.25 11.06
C ILE A 8 -6.55 1.34 10.36
N GLY A 9 -5.85 2.28 9.71
CA GLY A 9 -6.48 3.33 8.92
C GLY A 9 -6.83 2.81 7.53
N ILE A 10 -8.05 3.05 7.06
CA ILE A 10 -8.52 2.66 5.73
C ILE A 10 -8.85 3.93 4.94
N THR A 11 -8.02 4.28 3.96
CA THR A 11 -8.38 5.36 3.03
C THR A 11 -9.31 4.81 1.97
N LEU A 12 -10.42 5.47 1.67
CA LEU A 12 -11.39 4.98 0.68
C LEU A 12 -10.86 5.03 -0.77
N GLY A 13 -9.91 5.90 -1.05
CA GLY A 13 -9.48 6.19 -2.42
C GLY A 13 -10.42 7.18 -3.10
N ASP A 14 -10.59 7.05 -4.42
CA ASP A 14 -11.55 7.88 -5.17
C ASP A 14 -12.97 7.39 -4.92
N CYS A 15 -13.84 8.25 -4.38
CA CYS A 15 -15.20 7.87 -4.02
C CYS A 15 -16.13 7.64 -5.23
N ALA A 16 -15.75 8.10 -6.42
CA ALA A 16 -16.43 7.71 -7.67
C ALA A 16 -16.02 6.32 -8.16
N GLY A 17 -14.97 5.73 -7.58
CA GLY A 17 -14.55 4.35 -7.84
C GLY A 17 -15.23 3.35 -6.91
N ILE A 18 -14.71 2.13 -6.90
CA ILE A 18 -15.24 1.02 -6.08
C ILE A 18 -14.81 1.08 -4.61
N GLY A 19 -13.96 2.04 -4.23
CA GLY A 19 -13.34 2.10 -2.91
C GLY A 19 -14.33 2.15 -1.74
N PRO A 20 -15.35 3.04 -1.75
CA PRO A 20 -16.36 3.08 -0.71
C PRO A 20 -17.13 1.77 -0.52
N GLU A 21 -17.61 1.16 -1.60
CA GLU A 21 -18.43 -0.06 -1.56
C GLU A 21 -17.64 -1.26 -1.06
N ILE A 22 -16.39 -1.46 -1.50
CA ILE A 22 -15.59 -2.60 -1.05
C ILE A 22 -15.22 -2.48 0.44
N VAL A 23 -15.00 -1.25 0.92
CA VAL A 23 -14.67 -1.01 2.34
C VAL A 23 -15.90 -1.25 3.22
N ASP A 24 -17.06 -0.73 2.82
CA ASP A 24 -18.32 -0.97 3.53
C ASP A 24 -18.67 -2.46 3.59
N LEU A 25 -18.58 -3.16 2.45
CA LEU A 25 -18.82 -4.60 2.37
C LEU A 25 -17.82 -5.38 3.23
N ALA A 26 -16.53 -5.05 3.20
CA ALA A 26 -15.52 -5.73 4.01
C ALA A 26 -15.78 -5.55 5.51
N LEU A 27 -16.08 -4.34 5.96
CA LEU A 27 -16.35 -4.07 7.39
C LEU A 27 -17.65 -4.74 7.87
N LYS A 28 -18.68 -4.85 7.01
CA LYS A 28 -19.93 -5.54 7.34
C LYS A 28 -19.88 -7.06 7.19
N SER A 29 -18.83 -7.61 6.55
CA SER A 29 -18.83 -9.03 6.20
C SER A 29 -18.64 -9.98 7.38
N GLY A 30 -18.25 -9.49 8.56
CA GLY A 30 -17.87 -10.30 9.72
C GLY A 30 -16.64 -11.20 9.50
N ARG A 31 -15.85 -10.93 8.45
CA ARG A 31 -14.62 -11.70 8.11
C ARG A 31 -13.34 -10.94 8.44
N VAL A 32 -13.46 -9.64 8.67
CA VAL A 32 -12.35 -8.80 9.08
C VAL A 32 -12.07 -9.07 10.57
N PRO A 33 -10.81 -9.30 11.00
CA PRO A 33 -10.52 -9.68 12.37
C PRO A 33 -10.93 -8.62 13.41
N ASP A 34 -11.63 -9.03 14.46
CA ASP A 34 -11.98 -8.17 15.61
C ASP A 34 -10.78 -7.83 16.51
N SER A 35 -9.60 -8.35 16.20
CA SER A 35 -8.35 -8.08 16.90
C SER A 35 -7.77 -6.69 16.60
N ALA A 36 -8.35 -5.92 15.67
CA ALA A 36 -7.94 -4.57 15.34
C ALA A 36 -9.12 -3.57 15.41
N GLU A 37 -8.81 -2.29 15.58
CA GLU A 37 -9.75 -1.17 15.39
C GLU A 37 -9.57 -0.63 13.97
N TYR A 38 -10.66 -0.49 13.21
CA TYR A 38 -10.61 0.02 11.84
C TYR A 38 -11.14 1.45 11.79
N VAL A 39 -10.35 2.37 11.25
CA VAL A 39 -10.68 3.78 11.14
C VAL A 39 -10.77 4.14 9.67
N VAL A 40 -11.97 4.46 9.17
CA VAL A 40 -12.14 4.96 7.81
C VAL A 40 -11.66 6.42 7.75
N ILE A 41 -10.80 6.73 6.78
CA ILE A 41 -10.12 8.02 6.63
C ILE A 41 -10.54 8.68 5.32
N GLY A 42 -10.85 9.96 5.41
CA GLY A 42 -11.26 10.80 4.29
C GLY A 42 -12.75 11.14 4.31
N ARG A 43 -13.08 12.25 3.66
CA ARG A 43 -14.46 12.67 3.42
C ARG A 43 -14.95 12.09 2.09
N GLN A 44 -16.24 11.81 2.02
CA GLN A 44 -16.90 11.48 0.75
C GLN A 44 -17.67 12.73 0.28
N PRO A 45 -17.15 13.49 -0.70
CA PRO A 45 -17.95 14.50 -1.37
C PRO A 45 -19.06 13.83 -2.20
N ASN A 46 -20.00 14.63 -2.71
CA ASN A 46 -20.96 14.14 -3.69
C ASN A 46 -20.21 13.59 -4.92
N CYS A 47 -20.51 12.35 -5.28
CA CYS A 47 -19.88 11.66 -6.40
C CYS A 47 -20.87 10.73 -7.07
N HIS A 48 -20.66 10.46 -8.36
CA HIS A 48 -21.39 9.44 -9.10
C HIS A 48 -20.44 8.27 -9.44
N PRO A 49 -20.87 7.02 -9.24
CA PRO A 49 -20.06 5.86 -9.60
C PRO A 49 -19.63 5.89 -11.08
N GLY A 50 -18.34 5.68 -11.33
CA GLY A 50 -17.77 5.71 -12.68
C GLY A 50 -17.44 7.12 -13.20
N GLU A 51 -17.70 8.19 -12.43
CA GLU A 51 -17.44 9.58 -12.84
C GLU A 51 -16.43 10.30 -11.91
N PRO A 52 -15.13 9.94 -11.92
CA PRO A 52 -14.11 10.65 -11.15
C PRO A 52 -13.99 12.14 -11.52
N THR A 53 -14.04 13.00 -10.52
CA THR A 53 -13.94 14.46 -10.66
C THR A 53 -12.69 15.01 -10.00
N ILE A 54 -12.42 16.30 -10.20
CA ILE A 54 -11.37 17.03 -9.48
C ILE A 54 -11.63 17.01 -7.96
N GLU A 55 -12.90 17.09 -7.55
CA GLU A 55 -13.27 17.10 -6.14
C GLU A 55 -13.04 15.73 -5.48
N THR A 56 -13.41 14.63 -6.15
CA THR A 56 -13.18 13.28 -5.63
C THR A 56 -11.68 12.97 -5.54
N ALA A 57 -10.88 13.44 -6.51
CA ALA A 57 -9.42 13.31 -6.44
C ALA A 57 -8.81 14.13 -5.29
N ARG A 58 -9.31 15.35 -5.03
CA ARG A 58 -8.85 16.16 -3.88
C ARG A 58 -9.18 15.46 -2.56
N ALA A 59 -10.38 14.88 -2.45
CA ALA A 59 -10.76 14.12 -1.27
C ALA A 59 -9.87 12.88 -1.07
N ALA A 60 -9.58 12.14 -2.14
CA ALA A 60 -8.68 10.98 -2.11
C ALA A 60 -7.25 11.37 -1.68
N ALA A 61 -6.70 12.44 -2.25
CA ALA A 61 -5.38 12.96 -1.87
C ALA A 61 -5.35 13.41 -0.41
N ALA A 62 -6.38 14.13 0.06
CA ALA A 62 -6.49 14.54 1.45
C ALA A 62 -6.55 13.34 2.41
N ALA A 63 -7.26 12.27 2.05
CA ALA A 63 -7.32 11.04 2.84
C ALA A 63 -5.94 10.37 2.96
N LEU A 64 -5.15 10.34 1.89
CA LEU A 64 -3.78 9.82 1.92
C LEU A 64 -2.87 10.65 2.84
N GLU A 65 -2.98 11.98 2.78
CA GLU A 65 -2.23 12.91 3.66
C GLU A 65 -2.61 12.74 5.13
N GLU A 66 -3.91 12.61 5.41
CA GLU A 66 -4.41 12.36 6.75
C GLU A 66 -3.89 11.02 7.29
N ALA A 67 -3.98 9.94 6.49
CA ALA A 67 -3.51 8.62 6.88
C ALA A 67 -2.01 8.61 7.22
N VAL A 68 -1.16 9.23 6.39
CA VAL A 68 0.27 9.31 6.69
C VAL A 68 0.56 10.19 7.91
N THR A 69 -0.19 11.28 8.09
CA THR A 69 -0.07 12.14 9.27
C THR A 69 -0.40 11.39 10.56
N LEU A 70 -1.50 10.62 10.56
CA LEU A 70 -1.92 9.82 11.71
C LEU A 70 -0.93 8.70 12.01
N ALA A 71 -0.46 7.96 11.00
CA ALA A 71 0.55 6.92 11.18
C ALA A 71 1.86 7.48 11.76
N ARG A 72 2.36 8.60 11.22
CA ARG A 72 3.59 9.25 11.73
C ARG A 72 3.45 9.78 13.15
N ARG A 73 2.23 10.10 13.59
CA ARG A 73 1.93 10.51 14.98
C ARG A 73 1.69 9.32 15.92
N GLY A 74 1.88 8.07 15.45
CA GLY A 74 1.61 6.86 16.23
C GLY A 74 0.13 6.66 16.56
N LYS A 75 -0.78 7.25 15.77
CA LYS A 75 -2.23 7.08 15.94
C LYS A 75 -2.78 5.90 15.15
N LEU A 76 -2.01 5.38 14.20
CA LEU A 76 -2.30 4.18 13.40
C LEU A 76 -1.08 3.27 13.42
N ASP A 77 -1.33 1.96 13.48
CA ASP A 77 -0.32 0.91 13.39
C ASP A 77 -0.15 0.40 11.94
N ALA A 78 -1.17 0.56 11.10
CA ALA A 78 -1.13 0.22 9.69
C ALA A 78 -2.08 1.11 8.86
N ILE A 79 -1.84 1.15 7.55
CA ILE A 79 -2.70 1.81 6.57
C ILE A 79 -3.08 0.79 5.49
N VAL A 80 -4.37 0.73 5.17
CA VAL A 80 -4.94 0.03 4.01
C VAL A 80 -5.48 1.09 3.06
N THR A 81 -5.13 0.97 1.78
CA THR A 81 -5.50 1.97 0.76
C THR A 81 -6.52 1.41 -0.23
N GLY A 82 -7.62 2.13 -0.38
CA GLY A 82 -8.52 2.00 -1.53
C GLY A 82 -7.89 2.58 -2.82
N PRO A 83 -8.45 2.19 -3.99
CA PRO A 83 -7.93 2.58 -5.29
C PRO A 83 -8.17 4.07 -5.59
N VAL A 84 -7.21 4.70 -6.28
CA VAL A 84 -7.30 6.10 -6.71
C VAL A 84 -7.28 6.21 -8.23
N HIS A 85 -7.93 7.25 -8.79
CA HIS A 85 -7.89 7.52 -10.22
C HIS A 85 -6.66 8.38 -10.59
N LYS A 86 -5.56 7.73 -11.00
CA LYS A 86 -4.25 8.39 -11.22
C LYS A 86 -4.31 9.64 -12.09
N ALA A 87 -5.04 9.62 -13.21
CA ALA A 87 -5.12 10.78 -14.08
C ALA A 87 -5.78 12.00 -13.38
N ARG A 88 -6.81 11.77 -12.56
CA ARG A 88 -7.45 12.85 -11.79
C ARG A 88 -6.58 13.34 -10.64
N MET A 89 -5.80 12.43 -10.03
CA MET A 89 -4.77 12.81 -9.06
C MET A 89 -3.74 13.75 -9.71
N TYR A 90 -3.33 13.50 -10.94
CA TYR A 90 -2.40 14.39 -11.66
C TYR A 90 -3.02 15.75 -11.99
N ASP A 91 -4.31 15.81 -12.36
CA ASP A 91 -5.03 17.07 -12.60
C ASP A 91 -5.00 18.03 -11.39
N ILE A 92 -4.92 17.49 -10.16
CA ILE A 92 -4.86 18.26 -8.92
C ILE A 92 -3.43 18.51 -8.40
N GLY A 93 -2.42 18.16 -9.21
CA GLY A 93 -1.01 18.37 -8.88
C GLY A 93 -0.39 17.29 -8.00
N PHE A 94 -0.96 16.08 -7.92
CA PHE A 94 -0.31 14.94 -7.28
C PHE A 94 0.92 14.53 -8.11
N LYS A 95 2.14 14.61 -7.55
CA LYS A 95 3.38 14.42 -8.32
C LYS A 95 3.99 13.02 -8.22
N PHE A 96 3.26 12.07 -7.64
CA PHE A 96 3.80 10.75 -7.32
C PHE A 96 3.33 9.72 -8.35
N PRO A 97 4.20 8.80 -8.81
CA PRO A 97 3.82 7.70 -9.72
C PRO A 97 2.70 6.81 -9.18
N GLY A 98 2.59 6.71 -7.85
CA GLY A 98 1.61 5.92 -7.14
C GLY A 98 1.60 6.19 -5.64
N GLN A 99 0.73 5.44 -4.95
CA GLN A 99 0.57 5.52 -3.50
C GLN A 99 1.84 5.05 -2.77
N THR A 100 2.56 4.06 -3.30
CA THR A 100 3.82 3.56 -2.70
C THR A 100 4.86 4.68 -2.58
N GLU A 101 5.13 5.39 -3.68
CA GLU A 101 6.09 6.51 -3.71
C GLU A 101 5.62 7.68 -2.85
N PHE A 102 4.31 7.94 -2.83
CA PHE A 102 3.70 8.94 -1.96
C PHE A 102 4.01 8.65 -0.47
N PHE A 103 3.68 7.47 0.03
CA PHE A 103 3.92 7.13 1.43
C PHE A 103 5.41 7.08 1.76
N ALA A 104 6.23 6.52 0.87
CA ALA A 104 7.68 6.48 1.05
C ALA A 104 8.25 7.90 1.24
N GLN A 105 7.91 8.84 0.35
CA GLN A 105 8.39 10.22 0.47
C GLN A 105 7.85 10.91 1.73
N ARG A 106 6.56 10.76 2.06
CA ARG A 106 5.93 11.40 3.23
C ARG A 106 6.44 10.87 4.57
N CYS A 107 6.89 9.61 4.59
CA CYS A 107 7.54 8.99 5.72
C CYS A 107 9.07 9.19 5.74
N GLY A 108 9.67 9.82 4.72
CA GLY A 108 11.12 9.97 4.61
C GLY A 108 11.86 8.65 4.34
N ILE A 109 11.16 7.64 3.82
CA ILE A 109 11.69 6.30 3.56
C ILE A 109 12.20 6.22 2.13
N LYS A 110 13.47 5.87 1.98
CA LYS A 110 14.10 5.62 0.66
C LYS A 110 14.21 4.13 0.33
N ASN A 111 14.33 3.29 1.35
CA ASN A 111 14.50 1.85 1.18
C ASN A 111 13.15 1.13 1.34
N PHE A 112 12.47 0.91 0.23
CA PHE A 112 11.22 0.16 0.17
C PHE A 112 11.23 -0.77 -1.06
N ALA A 113 10.32 -1.75 -1.05
CA ALA A 113 10.11 -2.68 -2.15
C ALA A 113 8.64 -3.12 -2.19
N MET A 114 8.19 -3.56 -3.36
CA MET A 114 6.85 -4.14 -3.51
C MET A 114 6.88 -5.58 -3.02
N CYS A 115 5.88 -5.94 -2.21
CA CYS A 115 5.71 -7.28 -1.69
C CYS A 115 4.25 -7.72 -1.86
N LEU A 116 4.05 -8.90 -2.41
CA LEU A 116 2.77 -9.58 -2.53
C LEU A 116 2.75 -10.71 -1.51
N THR A 117 1.68 -10.80 -0.72
CA THR A 117 1.62 -11.76 0.37
C THR A 117 0.26 -12.45 0.44
N ALA A 118 0.31 -13.76 0.63
CA ALA A 118 -0.81 -14.64 0.86
C ALA A 118 -0.51 -15.55 2.06
N GLU A 119 -1.40 -16.48 2.36
CA GLU A 119 -1.24 -17.44 3.45
C GLU A 119 0.04 -18.28 3.27
N LYS A 120 0.23 -18.86 2.07
CA LYS A 120 1.30 -19.83 1.80
C LYS A 120 2.55 -19.25 1.13
N ILE A 121 2.44 -18.07 0.51
CA ILE A 121 3.53 -17.49 -0.28
C ILE A 121 3.66 -15.99 -0.03
N THR A 122 4.89 -15.51 0.03
CA THR A 122 5.23 -14.09 0.05
C THR A 122 6.32 -13.84 -0.98
N VAL A 123 6.09 -12.89 -1.86
CA VAL A 123 6.97 -12.59 -3.00
C VAL A 123 7.31 -11.10 -2.96
N ALA A 124 8.60 -10.78 -2.82
CA ALA A 124 9.10 -9.43 -3.05
C ALA A 124 9.62 -9.32 -4.49
N LEU A 125 9.40 -8.17 -5.13
CA LEU A 125 9.76 -7.93 -6.52
C LEU A 125 11.00 -7.04 -6.59
N VAL A 126 12.07 -7.53 -7.24
CA VAL A 126 13.30 -6.74 -7.49
C VAL A 126 13.02 -5.63 -8.51
N THR A 127 12.21 -5.92 -9.52
CA THR A 127 11.72 -4.96 -10.51
C THR A 127 10.19 -5.01 -10.56
N THR A 128 9.52 -3.88 -10.78
CA THR A 128 8.06 -3.81 -10.85
C THR A 128 7.58 -3.44 -12.27
N HIS A 129 7.07 -2.23 -12.47
CA HIS A 129 6.43 -1.81 -13.71
C HIS A 129 7.46 -1.26 -14.72
N ILE A 130 8.24 -2.15 -15.34
CA ILE A 130 9.15 -1.82 -16.45
C ILE A 130 8.89 -2.72 -17.67
N PRO A 131 9.21 -2.28 -18.90
CA PRO A 131 9.15 -3.15 -20.07
C PRO A 131 10.02 -4.39 -19.88
N LEU A 132 9.52 -5.56 -20.28
CA LEU A 132 10.20 -6.85 -20.07
C LEU A 132 11.64 -6.85 -20.63
N ARG A 133 11.85 -6.23 -21.80
CA ARG A 133 13.19 -6.09 -22.40
C ARG A 133 14.20 -5.34 -21.55
N LYS A 134 13.76 -4.53 -20.57
CA LYS A 134 14.63 -3.77 -19.65
C LYS A 134 14.93 -4.52 -18.36
N VAL A 135 14.25 -5.65 -18.09
CA VAL A 135 14.43 -6.40 -16.84
C VAL A 135 15.86 -6.91 -16.69
N PRO A 136 16.49 -7.55 -17.70
CA PRO A 136 17.86 -8.04 -17.56
C PRO A 136 18.85 -6.93 -17.16
N ASP A 137 18.76 -5.76 -17.81
CA ASP A 137 19.64 -4.61 -17.56
C ASP A 137 19.36 -3.91 -16.21
N ALA A 138 18.13 -4.01 -15.71
CA ALA A 138 17.72 -3.40 -14.44
C ALA A 138 18.18 -4.22 -13.23
N LEU A 139 18.45 -5.52 -13.41
CA LEU A 139 18.85 -6.40 -12.32
C LEU A 139 20.30 -6.16 -11.93
N LYS A 140 20.50 -5.78 -10.67
CA LYS A 140 21.81 -5.59 -10.05
C LYS A 140 21.88 -6.43 -8.79
N GLN A 141 23.05 -7.03 -8.52
CA GLN A 141 23.28 -7.78 -7.29
C GLN A 141 22.91 -6.97 -6.04
N SER A 142 23.25 -5.67 -6.03
CA SER A 142 22.90 -4.76 -4.93
C SER A 142 21.40 -4.66 -4.69
N GLU A 143 20.60 -4.59 -5.75
CA GLU A 143 19.13 -4.50 -5.64
C GLU A 143 18.52 -5.82 -5.19
N ILE A 144 19.03 -6.96 -5.70
CA ILE A 144 18.58 -8.29 -5.27
C ILE A 144 18.83 -8.48 -3.77
N VAL A 145 20.02 -8.13 -3.29
CA VAL A 145 20.37 -8.21 -1.87
C VAL A 145 19.50 -7.25 -1.05
N ARG A 146 19.33 -6.00 -1.48
CA ARG A 146 18.52 -4.99 -0.79
C ARG A 146 17.07 -5.46 -0.62
N VAL A 147 16.44 -5.96 -1.68
CA VAL A 147 15.07 -6.47 -1.63
C VAL A 147 14.97 -7.75 -0.79
N GLY A 148 15.96 -8.65 -0.87
CA GLY A 148 16.03 -9.85 -0.04
C GLY A 148 16.13 -9.54 1.46
N LEU A 149 16.88 -8.51 1.83
CA LEU A 149 16.97 -8.03 3.22
C LEU A 149 15.64 -7.39 3.68
N LEU A 150 15.01 -6.55 2.86
CA LEU A 150 13.68 -5.99 3.16
C LEU A 150 12.62 -7.09 3.38
N LEU A 151 12.63 -8.12 2.53
CA LEU A 151 11.73 -9.27 2.69
C LEU A 151 12.04 -10.06 3.97
N THR A 152 13.32 -10.22 4.30
CA THR A 152 13.75 -10.88 5.54
C THR A 152 13.22 -10.15 6.78
N ASP A 153 13.35 -8.82 6.80
CA ASP A 153 12.86 -7.99 7.91
C ASP A 153 11.33 -8.05 8.00
N PHE A 154 10.62 -7.95 6.87
CA PHE A 154 9.16 -8.10 6.83
C PHE A 154 8.70 -9.45 7.40
N LEU A 155 9.34 -10.56 7.01
CA LEU A 155 8.98 -11.90 7.48
C LEU A 155 9.27 -12.07 8.98
N ARG A 156 10.38 -11.53 9.48
CA ARG A 156 10.69 -11.53 10.92
C ARG A 156 9.63 -10.78 11.72
N SER A 157 9.18 -9.62 11.22
CA SER A 157 8.09 -8.86 11.83
C SER A 157 6.75 -9.60 11.78
N ARG A 158 6.47 -10.35 10.72
CA ARG A 158 5.20 -11.06 10.52
C ARG A 158 5.07 -12.33 11.37
N SER A 159 6.08 -13.21 11.40
CA SER A 159 5.94 -14.55 12.00
C SER A 159 6.92 -14.87 13.13
N LYS A 160 7.85 -13.95 13.48
CA LYS A 160 8.91 -14.13 14.50
C LYS A 160 9.80 -15.37 14.32
N SER A 161 9.65 -16.08 13.22
CA SER A 161 10.45 -17.25 12.86
C SER A 161 11.62 -16.85 11.98
N ALA A 162 12.62 -17.74 11.87
CA ALA A 162 13.71 -17.53 10.92
C ALA A 162 13.15 -17.47 9.49
N ALA A 163 13.40 -16.35 8.80
CA ALA A 163 13.00 -16.16 7.43
C ALA A 163 13.85 -17.07 6.51
N ARG A 164 13.17 -17.85 5.66
CA ARG A 164 13.78 -18.61 4.58
C ARG A 164 13.48 -17.90 3.27
N ILE A 165 14.52 -17.50 2.55
CA ILE A 165 14.39 -16.76 1.29
C ILE A 165 14.86 -17.65 0.14
N ALA A 166 14.02 -17.80 -0.87
CA ALA A 166 14.39 -18.35 -2.16
C ALA A 166 14.45 -17.20 -3.18
N VAL A 167 15.45 -17.22 -4.06
CA VAL A 167 15.63 -16.22 -5.12
C VAL A 167 15.40 -16.90 -6.45
N ALA A 168 14.41 -16.45 -7.22
CA ALA A 168 14.15 -16.96 -8.55
C ALA A 168 15.26 -16.53 -9.53
N GLY A 169 15.66 -17.44 -10.42
CA GLY A 169 16.47 -17.10 -11.59
C GLY A 169 15.71 -16.18 -12.55
N LEU A 170 16.44 -15.37 -13.32
CA LEU A 170 15.85 -14.54 -14.37
C LEU A 170 15.43 -15.39 -15.58
N ASN A 171 16.30 -16.31 -15.98
CA ASN A 171 16.06 -17.18 -17.13
C ASN A 171 15.35 -18.45 -16.68
N PRO A 172 14.69 -19.16 -17.61
CA PRO A 172 14.26 -20.52 -17.36
C PRO A 172 15.46 -21.41 -17.01
N HIS A 173 15.28 -22.23 -15.97
CA HIS A 173 16.23 -23.22 -15.46
C HIS A 173 17.51 -22.58 -14.88
#